data_AF-A0AAD7QFF8-F1
#
_entry.id   AF-A0AAD7QFF8-F1
#
_cell.length_a   1.000
_cell.length_b   1.000
_cell.length_c   1.000
_cell.angle_alpha   90.00
_cell.angle_beta   90.00
_cell.angle_gamma   90.00
#
_symmetry.space_group_name_H-M   'P 1'
#
loop_
_entity.id
_entity.type
_entity.pdbx_description
1 polymer ?
#
loop_
_entity_poly.entity_id
_entity_poly.type
_entity_poly.pdbx_seq_one_letter_code
_entity_poly.pdbx_strand_id
1 'polypeptide(L)'
;MIACAIRGMGKMSGRLGIMKLLWGSVFMGLVLGKWVAGLPNANMTDSKYGFLSRPLMVGLTLIYGAGAKGAVCLDGSLPGYHLHRGYGSGANSWLIQLEGGGWCGTIRNCVYSKRTHRGSSAFMEKHLPFTGILSNNAKENPDFFNWNRVKIRYCDGASFSGDSQNQAAQLYFRGQRIWSVAMEDLMSNGMGYAKQALLSGCSAGGLATILHCDEFRELFPRTTKVKCLSDGGLFLDAIDISGRRTLRNMFFGVVTLQGVHKTLPVSCTNRLHPALCFFPQHSIASVKTPLFLLNAAYDTWQIQASLAPTVS
;
A
#
# COMPACT_ATOMS: atom_id res chain seq x y z
N MET A 1 8.55 12.89 -8.42
CA MET A 1 7.57 11.85 -8.03
C MET A 1 7.17 12.13 -6.58
N ILE A 2 5.87 12.17 -6.26
CA ILE A 2 5.42 12.26 -4.87
C ILE A 2 5.42 10.83 -4.33
N ALA A 3 6.28 10.53 -3.35
CA ALA A 3 6.29 9.24 -2.66
C ALA A 3 4.89 8.96 -2.08
N CYS A 4 4.46 7.70 -2.08
CA CYS A 4 3.06 7.31 -1.97
C CYS A 4 2.26 8.04 -0.87
N ALA A 5 1.56 9.12 -1.24
CA ALA A 5 0.80 9.92 -0.30
C ALA A 5 -0.43 9.14 0.16
N ILE A 6 -0.45 8.70 1.42
CA ILE A 6 -1.59 8.00 2.04
C ILE A 6 -2.76 8.99 2.22
N ARG A 7 -3.52 9.22 1.14
CA ARG A 7 -4.87 9.79 1.19
C ARG A 7 -5.83 8.78 1.83
N GLY A 8 -5.71 8.59 3.15
CA GLY A 8 -6.40 7.51 3.86
C GLY A 8 -6.72 7.74 5.33
N MET A 9 -6.35 8.88 5.93
CA MET A 9 -6.80 9.23 7.28
C MET A 9 -7.99 10.19 7.20
N GLY A 10 -9.19 9.61 7.09
CA GLY A 10 -10.43 10.35 7.29
C GLY A 10 -10.48 10.92 8.71
N LYS A 11 -10.87 12.20 8.85
CA LYS A 11 -11.03 12.85 10.16
C LYS A 11 -12.00 12.04 11.02
N MET A 12 -11.55 11.53 12.16
CA MET A 12 -12.45 11.14 13.24
C MET A 12 -13.11 12.40 13.78
N SER A 13 -14.36 12.65 13.37
CA SER A 13 -15.17 13.75 13.89
C SER A 13 -15.67 13.38 15.29
N GLY A 14 -14.94 13.83 16.32
CA GLY A 14 -15.47 13.85 17.68
C GLY A 14 -16.59 14.88 17.78
N ARG A 15 -17.81 14.43 18.12
CA ARG A 15 -18.90 15.34 18.51
C ARG A 15 -18.57 15.97 19.86
N LEU A 16 -18.19 17.25 19.88
CA LEU A 16 -18.16 18.04 21.11
C LEU A 16 -19.54 18.70 21.29
N GLY A 17 -20.17 18.50 22.44
CA GLY A 17 -21.49 19.06 22.75
C GLY A 17 -21.43 20.57 22.95
N ILE A 18 -22.39 21.29 22.37
CA ILE A 18 -22.53 22.75 22.56
C ILE A 18 -23.20 23.01 23.91
N MET A 19 -22.44 23.53 24.88
CA MET A 19 -23.00 24.10 26.10
C MET A 19 -23.17 25.61 25.93
N LYS A 20 -24.40 26.10 26.09
CA LYS A 20 -24.73 27.52 25.98
C LYS A 20 -24.30 28.26 27.24
N LEU A 21 -23.69 29.43 27.08
CA LEU A 21 -23.75 30.51 28.07
C LEU A 21 -24.04 31.86 27.37
N LEU A 22 -24.65 32.77 28.12
CA LEU A 22 -25.26 34.02 27.67
C LEU A 22 -24.80 35.18 28.56
N TRP A 23 -25.06 36.43 28.11
CA TRP A 23 -24.68 37.74 28.69
C TRP A 23 -23.24 38.19 28.34
N GLY A 24 -22.96 39.48 28.07
CA GLY A 24 -23.83 40.66 27.95
C GLY A 24 -23.03 41.89 27.46
N SER A 25 -23.70 42.92 26.96
CA SER A 25 -23.11 44.18 26.42
C SER A 25 -23.25 45.35 27.42
N VAL A 26 -22.71 46.57 27.27
CA VAL A 26 -22.33 47.42 26.10
C VAL A 26 -21.21 48.39 26.54
N PHE A 27 -20.27 48.83 25.66
CA PHE A 27 -19.90 50.27 25.46
C PHE A 27 -18.94 50.54 24.28
N MET A 28 -18.95 51.78 23.79
CA MET A 28 -18.47 52.21 22.46
C MET A 28 -17.32 53.23 22.57
N GLY A 29 -16.38 53.22 21.62
CA GLY A 29 -15.28 54.20 21.52
C GLY A 29 -14.49 54.07 20.21
N LEU A 30 -14.67 55.02 19.29
CA LEU A 30 -13.97 55.08 17.99
C LEU A 30 -12.55 55.65 18.10
N VAL A 31 -11.57 55.06 17.39
CA VAL A 31 -10.69 55.77 16.43
C VAL A 31 -10.17 54.80 15.33
N LEU A 32 -10.62 55.05 14.10
CA LEU A 32 -9.98 54.87 12.77
C LEU A 32 -8.78 53.92 12.56
N GLY A 33 -8.88 53.04 11.55
CA GLY A 33 -7.68 52.57 10.81
C GLY A 33 -7.78 51.32 9.93
N LYS A 34 -8.26 51.45 8.69
CA LYS A 34 -8.11 50.48 7.56
C LYS A 34 -8.77 49.09 7.70
N TRP A 35 -10.06 49.04 7.36
CA TRP A 35 -10.63 47.86 6.68
C TRP A 35 -10.31 47.94 5.18
N VAL A 36 -9.82 46.85 4.59
CA VAL A 36 -9.80 46.68 3.12
C VAL A 36 -11.01 45.84 2.72
N ALA A 37 -11.75 46.34 1.73
CA ALA A 37 -13.07 45.82 1.38
C ALA A 37 -13.04 44.60 0.45
N GLY A 38 -14.11 43.81 0.52
CA GLY A 38 -14.73 43.16 -0.64
C GLY A 38 -13.93 42.10 -1.39
N LEU A 39 -14.18 40.83 -1.08
CA LEU A 39 -14.10 39.77 -2.08
C LEU A 39 -15.28 39.94 -3.06
N PRO A 40 -15.05 40.19 -4.36
CA PRO A 40 -16.13 40.13 -5.34
C PRO A 40 -16.50 38.68 -5.62
N ASN A 41 -17.80 38.42 -5.81
CA ASN A 41 -18.31 37.15 -6.31
C ASN A 41 -17.81 36.90 -7.74
N ALA A 42 -16.69 36.20 -7.88
CA ALA A 42 -16.21 35.73 -9.16
C ALA A 42 -17.02 34.50 -9.60
N ASN A 43 -18.00 34.71 -10.48
CA ASN A 43 -18.66 33.62 -11.20
C ASN A 43 -17.59 32.82 -11.96
N MET A 44 -17.34 31.58 -11.53
CA MET A 44 -16.32 30.71 -12.12
C MET A 44 -16.86 30.04 -13.40
N THR A 45 -17.04 30.84 -14.45
CA THR A 45 -17.22 30.38 -15.83
C THR A 45 -16.08 30.88 -16.70
N ASP A 46 -15.53 29.97 -17.49
CA ASP A 46 -14.39 30.10 -18.39
C ASP A 46 -13.01 30.34 -17.73
N SER A 47 -12.32 29.23 -17.49
CA SER A 47 -10.86 29.20 -17.46
C SER A 47 -10.41 27.98 -18.24
N LYS A 48 -9.71 28.23 -19.35
CA LYS A 48 -9.14 27.24 -20.27
C LYS A 48 -8.09 26.36 -19.58
N TYR A 49 -8.54 25.39 -18.79
CA TYR A 49 -7.74 24.23 -18.41
C TYR A 49 -8.08 23.08 -19.36
N GLY A 50 -7.08 22.64 -20.12
CA GLY A 50 -7.23 21.57 -21.11
C GLY A 50 -7.72 20.27 -20.46
N PHE A 51 -8.46 19.47 -21.23
CA PHE A 51 -9.02 18.17 -20.83
C PHE A 51 -8.08 17.38 -19.91
N LEU A 52 -8.39 17.37 -18.61
CA LEU A 52 -7.87 16.36 -17.69
C LEU A 52 -8.44 15.02 -18.17
N SER A 53 -7.59 14.24 -18.84
CA SER A 53 -7.93 12.90 -19.32
C SER A 53 -8.49 12.10 -18.16
N ARG A 54 -9.75 11.68 -18.24
CA ARG A 54 -10.38 10.87 -17.18
C ARG A 54 -9.52 9.63 -16.93
N PRO A 55 -9.18 9.31 -15.66
CA PRO A 55 -8.39 8.12 -15.36
C PRO A 55 -9.02 6.86 -15.94
N LEU A 56 -8.17 5.98 -16.46
CA LEU A 56 -8.56 4.65 -16.91
C LEU A 56 -9.14 3.85 -15.73
N MET A 57 -10.42 3.50 -15.80
CA MET A 57 -11.07 2.64 -14.80
C MET A 57 -10.85 1.17 -15.17
N VAL A 58 -10.17 0.40 -14.31
CA VAL A 58 -9.86 -1.01 -14.57
C VAL A 58 -10.67 -1.92 -13.66
N GLY A 59 -11.33 -2.94 -14.21
CA GLY A 59 -12.16 -3.89 -13.47
C GLY A 59 -11.37 -4.81 -12.53
N LEU A 60 -12.00 -5.26 -11.45
CA LEU A 60 -11.46 -6.25 -10.51
C LEU A 60 -11.63 -7.66 -11.08
N THR A 61 -10.53 -8.41 -11.16
CA THR A 61 -10.50 -9.86 -11.44
C THR A 61 -10.23 -10.61 -10.14
N LEU A 62 -11.10 -11.55 -9.78
CA LEU A 62 -10.86 -12.49 -8.67
C LEU A 62 -10.12 -13.73 -9.17
N ILE A 63 -9.20 -14.25 -8.37
CA ILE A 63 -8.44 -15.45 -8.68
C ILE A 63 -9.25 -16.67 -8.23
N TYR A 64 -10.14 -17.18 -9.09
CA TYR A 64 -11.09 -18.25 -8.72
C TYR A 64 -10.42 -19.54 -8.22
N GLY A 65 -9.24 -19.89 -8.74
CA GLY A 65 -8.46 -21.05 -8.28
C GLY A 65 -7.75 -20.88 -6.93
N ALA A 66 -7.73 -19.68 -6.35
CA ALA A 66 -6.96 -19.37 -5.14
C ALA A 66 -7.46 -20.12 -3.90
N GLY A 67 -8.79 -20.26 -3.75
CA GLY A 67 -9.40 -20.95 -2.61
C GLY A 67 -8.95 -22.41 -2.46
N ALA A 68 -8.81 -23.13 -3.58
CA ALA A 68 -8.33 -24.52 -3.59
C ALA A 68 -6.88 -24.66 -3.10
N LYS A 69 -6.07 -23.60 -3.18
CA LYS A 69 -4.70 -23.53 -2.64
C LYS A 69 -4.63 -22.94 -1.23
N GLY A 70 -5.78 -22.62 -0.64
CA GLY A 70 -5.89 -21.93 0.65
C GLY A 70 -5.44 -20.47 0.62
N ALA A 71 -5.35 -19.86 -0.57
CA ALA A 71 -5.04 -18.44 -0.75
C ALA A 71 -6.34 -17.63 -0.68
N VAL A 72 -6.61 -17.05 0.49
CA VAL A 72 -7.82 -16.27 0.79
C VAL A 72 -7.48 -15.06 1.63
N CYS A 73 -8.24 -13.97 1.47
CA CYS A 73 -8.14 -12.75 2.28
C CYS A 73 -8.44 -13.01 3.77
N LEU A 74 -8.19 -12.02 4.63
CA LEU A 74 -8.41 -12.12 6.09
C LEU A 74 -9.79 -12.68 6.50
N ASP A 75 -10.85 -12.44 5.73
CA ASP A 75 -12.21 -12.95 5.97
C ASP A 75 -12.53 -14.31 5.34
N GLY A 76 -11.66 -14.85 4.49
CA GLY A 76 -11.88 -16.08 3.71
C GLY A 76 -12.35 -15.85 2.27
N SER A 77 -12.56 -14.60 1.83
CA SER A 77 -12.90 -14.28 0.44
C SER A 77 -11.69 -14.46 -0.50
N LEU A 78 -11.95 -14.62 -1.81
CA LEU A 78 -10.88 -14.81 -2.80
C LEU A 78 -10.06 -13.52 -3.00
N PRO A 79 -8.73 -13.60 -3.16
CA PRO A 79 -7.91 -12.46 -3.58
C PRO A 79 -8.20 -12.05 -5.03
N GLY A 80 -7.73 -10.87 -5.41
CA GLY A 80 -7.90 -10.36 -6.77
C GLY A 80 -6.91 -9.26 -7.15
N TYR A 81 -6.93 -8.90 -8.43
CA TYR A 81 -6.11 -7.85 -9.01
C TYR A 81 -6.91 -7.09 -10.09
N HIS A 82 -6.42 -5.91 -10.46
CA HIS A 82 -6.86 -5.18 -11.64
C HIS A 82 -5.78 -5.29 -12.71
N LEU A 83 -6.12 -5.61 -13.95
CA LEU A 83 -5.16 -5.76 -15.06
C LEU A 83 -5.62 -4.96 -16.27
N HIS A 84 -4.76 -4.07 -16.76
CA HIS A 84 -4.88 -3.44 -18.07
C HIS A 84 -3.77 -3.95 -18.99
N ARG A 85 -4.13 -4.42 -20.18
CA ARG A 85 -3.17 -5.02 -21.13
C ARG A 85 -2.24 -3.97 -21.76
N GLY A 86 -1.02 -4.40 -22.05
CA GLY A 86 -0.04 -3.61 -22.79
C GLY A 86 -0.28 -3.64 -24.30
N TYR A 87 0.39 -2.75 -25.03
CA TYR A 87 0.26 -2.64 -26.48
C TYR A 87 1.56 -2.13 -27.14
N GLY A 88 1.71 -2.39 -28.44
CA GLY A 88 2.91 -2.02 -29.20
C GLY A 88 4.19 -2.57 -28.56
N SER A 89 5.20 -1.71 -28.41
CA SER A 89 6.48 -2.06 -27.78
C SER A 89 6.37 -2.52 -26.31
N GLY A 90 5.31 -2.13 -25.60
CA GLY A 90 5.05 -2.52 -24.21
C GLY A 90 4.28 -3.82 -24.03
N ALA A 91 3.79 -4.45 -25.10
CA ALA A 91 2.93 -5.65 -25.03
C ALA A 91 3.59 -6.86 -24.32
N ASN A 92 4.93 -6.97 -24.38
CA ASN A 92 5.73 -8.00 -23.69
C ASN A 92 6.50 -7.45 -22.47
N SER A 93 6.04 -6.34 -21.90
CA SER A 93 6.59 -5.73 -20.68
C SER A 93 5.48 -5.65 -19.61
N TRP A 94 5.85 -5.86 -18.35
CA TRP A 94 4.91 -6.03 -17.24
C TRP A 94 5.28 -5.18 -16.02
N LEU A 95 4.32 -4.44 -15.49
CA LEU A 95 4.42 -3.68 -14.25
C LEU A 95 3.38 -4.20 -13.26
N ILE A 96 3.85 -4.72 -12.13
CA ILE A 96 3.03 -5.33 -11.07
C ILE A 96 3.11 -4.40 -9.87
N GLN A 97 2.02 -3.70 -9.57
CA GLN A 97 1.92 -2.81 -8.41
C GLN A 97 1.22 -3.53 -7.24
N LEU A 98 1.95 -3.74 -6.15
CA LEU A 98 1.41 -4.21 -4.87
C LEU A 98 0.75 -3.04 -4.13
N GLU A 99 -0.53 -3.21 -3.81
CA GLU A 99 -1.26 -2.26 -2.96
C GLU A 99 -0.73 -2.29 -1.51
N GLY A 100 -0.74 -1.13 -0.86
CA GLY A 100 -0.45 -0.99 0.57
C GLY A 100 -1.72 -0.79 1.39
N GLY A 101 -1.68 -1.21 2.67
CA GLY A 101 -2.83 -1.11 3.57
C GLY A 101 -2.52 -0.85 5.05
N GLY A 102 -1.25 -0.59 5.40
CA GLY A 102 -0.78 -0.76 6.79
C GLY A 102 -0.63 -2.25 7.12
N TRP A 103 -0.79 -2.63 8.39
CA TRP A 103 -0.72 -4.02 8.87
C TRP A 103 -1.70 -4.25 10.02
N CYS A 104 -1.93 -5.52 10.39
CA CYS A 104 -2.63 -5.87 11.62
C CYS A 104 -1.81 -6.82 12.49
N GLY A 105 -1.32 -6.32 13.63
CA GLY A 105 -0.48 -7.08 14.57
C GLY A 105 -1.24 -7.68 15.77
N THR A 106 -2.57 -7.54 15.83
CA THR A 106 -3.41 -8.05 16.92
C THR A 106 -4.72 -8.59 16.35
N ILE A 107 -5.33 -9.56 17.04
CA ILE A 107 -6.64 -10.13 16.67
C ILE A 107 -7.68 -9.01 16.49
N ARG A 108 -7.76 -8.05 17.43
CA ARG A 108 -8.68 -6.90 17.36
C ARG A 108 -8.51 -6.11 16.06
N ASN A 109 -7.27 -5.77 15.70
CA ASN A 109 -7.00 -4.97 14.52
C ASN A 109 -7.25 -5.77 13.23
N CYS A 110 -6.96 -7.09 13.22
CA CYS A 110 -7.24 -7.94 12.07
C CYS A 110 -8.75 -8.17 11.86
N VAL A 111 -9.53 -8.34 12.95
CA VAL A 111 -11.01 -8.39 12.90
C VAL A 111 -11.61 -7.07 12.39
N TYR A 112 -10.97 -5.94 12.66
CA TYR A 112 -11.33 -4.66 12.02
C TYR A 112 -10.99 -4.68 10.52
N SER A 113 -9.75 -4.99 10.15
CA SER A 113 -9.30 -5.00 8.74
C SER A 113 -10.12 -5.93 7.84
N LYS A 114 -10.54 -7.11 8.33
CA LYS A 114 -11.36 -8.07 7.56
C LYS A 114 -12.75 -7.54 7.19
N ARG A 115 -13.21 -6.45 7.81
CA ARG A 115 -14.47 -5.75 7.48
C ARG A 115 -14.28 -4.58 6.50
N THR A 116 -13.17 -4.55 5.76
CA THR A 116 -12.79 -3.47 4.83
C THR A 116 -12.20 -4.03 3.55
N HIS A 117 -12.00 -3.19 2.53
CA HIS A 117 -11.31 -3.59 1.29
C HIS A 117 -9.88 -4.12 1.53
N ARG A 118 -9.27 -3.84 2.69
CA ARG A 118 -7.92 -4.27 3.08
C ARG A 118 -7.85 -5.65 3.75
N GLY A 119 -8.97 -6.37 3.78
CA GLY A 119 -9.04 -7.71 4.35
C GLY A 119 -10.14 -8.59 3.76
N SER A 120 -10.82 -8.13 2.71
CA SER A 120 -11.91 -8.84 2.05
C SER A 120 -12.19 -8.26 0.67
N SER A 121 -12.34 -9.13 -0.34
CA SER A 121 -12.71 -8.73 -1.70
C SER A 121 -14.19 -8.41 -1.87
N ALA A 122 -15.03 -8.73 -0.88
CA ALA A 122 -16.43 -8.28 -0.85
C ALA A 122 -16.50 -6.74 -0.86
N PHE A 123 -15.64 -6.09 -0.07
CA PHE A 123 -15.58 -4.63 0.06
C PHE A 123 -14.64 -3.92 -0.93
N MET A 124 -13.91 -4.66 -1.78
CA MET A 124 -13.05 -4.06 -2.81
C MET A 124 -13.89 -3.38 -3.90
N GLU A 125 -13.42 -2.21 -4.33
CA GLU A 125 -13.94 -1.45 -5.47
C GLU A 125 -13.90 -2.31 -6.73
N LYS A 126 -15.05 -2.46 -7.41
CA LYS A 126 -15.15 -3.30 -8.61
C LYS A 126 -14.44 -2.68 -9.83
N HIS A 127 -14.21 -1.37 -9.79
CA HIS A 127 -13.37 -0.64 -10.75
C HIS A 127 -12.44 0.32 -10.00
N LEU A 128 -11.18 0.39 -10.40
CA LEU A 128 -10.15 1.21 -9.74
C LEU A 128 -9.47 2.13 -10.77
N PRO A 129 -9.31 3.44 -10.49
CA PRO A 129 -8.65 4.37 -11.40
C PRO A 129 -7.14 4.11 -11.45
N PHE A 130 -6.62 3.84 -12.63
CA PHE A 130 -5.20 3.69 -12.89
C PHE A 130 -4.56 5.06 -13.16
N THR A 131 -3.69 5.49 -12.25
CA THR A 131 -3.00 6.80 -12.24
C THR A 131 -1.52 6.63 -11.89
N GLY A 132 -0.73 7.70 -12.02
CA GLY A 132 0.71 7.70 -11.78
C GLY A 132 1.42 6.64 -12.64
N ILE A 133 2.27 5.81 -12.01
CA ILE A 133 2.98 4.71 -12.67
C ILE A 133 2.07 3.66 -13.33
N LEU A 134 0.78 3.61 -12.96
CA LEU A 134 -0.23 2.76 -13.59
C LEU A 134 -1.05 3.46 -14.69
N SER A 135 -0.89 4.78 -14.90
CA SER A 135 -1.65 5.53 -15.91
C SER A 135 -1.39 5.02 -17.33
N ASN A 136 -2.38 5.12 -18.21
CA ASN A 136 -2.23 4.90 -19.66
C ASN A 136 -1.89 6.19 -20.43
N ASN A 137 -1.80 7.34 -19.75
CA ASN A 137 -1.43 8.60 -20.36
C ASN A 137 0.11 8.76 -20.37
N ALA A 138 0.72 8.77 -21.56
CA ALA A 138 2.17 8.94 -21.72
C ALA A 138 2.72 10.26 -21.14
N LYS A 139 1.89 11.29 -20.93
CA LYS A 139 2.32 12.53 -20.26
C LYS A 139 2.45 12.38 -18.74
N GLU A 140 1.74 11.42 -18.15
CA GLU A 140 1.77 11.11 -16.72
C GLU A 140 2.72 9.94 -16.42
N ASN A 141 2.81 8.99 -17.35
CA ASN A 141 3.55 7.74 -17.23
C ASN A 141 4.41 7.49 -18.50
N PRO A 142 5.45 8.30 -18.77
CA PRO A 142 6.21 8.23 -20.02
C PRO A 142 6.87 6.86 -20.25
N ASP A 143 7.28 6.18 -19.18
CA ASP A 143 8.05 4.92 -19.25
C ASP A 143 7.18 3.66 -19.41
N PHE A 144 6.01 3.62 -18.77
CA PHE A 144 5.22 2.39 -18.60
C PHE A 144 3.78 2.45 -19.15
N PHE A 145 3.33 3.56 -19.75
CA PHE A 145 1.93 3.72 -20.19
C PHE A 145 1.41 2.62 -21.13
N ASN A 146 2.28 2.01 -21.95
CA ASN A 146 1.90 0.94 -22.88
C ASN A 146 2.27 -0.47 -22.39
N TRP A 147 2.77 -0.62 -21.16
CA TRP A 147 3.05 -1.93 -20.55
C TRP A 147 1.76 -2.61 -20.09
N ASN A 148 1.80 -3.94 -19.88
CA ASN A 148 0.80 -4.61 -19.07
C ASN A 148 0.92 -4.08 -17.64
N ARG A 149 -0.16 -3.52 -17.11
CA ARG A 149 -0.18 -2.84 -15.82
C ARG A 149 -1.15 -3.57 -14.91
N VAL A 150 -0.65 -4.02 -13.77
CA VAL A 150 -1.40 -4.80 -12.78
C VAL A 150 -1.40 -4.05 -11.45
N LYS A 151 -2.53 -4.04 -10.75
CA LYS A 151 -2.60 -3.70 -9.33
C LYS A 151 -3.14 -4.89 -8.54
N ILE A 152 -2.28 -5.57 -7.78
CA ILE A 152 -2.70 -6.65 -6.89
C ILE A 152 -3.29 -6.03 -5.63
N ARG A 153 -4.50 -6.46 -5.25
CA ARG A 153 -5.24 -5.90 -4.11
C ARG A 153 -4.73 -6.45 -2.79
N TYR A 154 -4.58 -5.57 -1.81
CA TYR A 154 -4.06 -5.91 -0.50
C TYR A 154 -5.19 -6.44 0.38
N CYS A 155 -5.09 -7.68 0.87
CA CYS A 155 -6.10 -8.25 1.77
C CYS A 155 -5.59 -9.23 2.84
N ASP A 156 -4.28 -9.26 3.09
CA ASP A 156 -3.64 -10.24 3.97
C ASP A 156 -3.25 -9.69 5.36
N GLY A 157 -2.91 -8.41 5.47
CA GLY A 157 -2.50 -7.79 6.73
C GLY A 157 -1.01 -7.89 7.10
N ALA A 158 -0.17 -8.52 6.28
CA ALA A 158 1.25 -8.82 6.55
C ALA A 158 2.19 -8.61 5.33
N SER A 159 1.90 -7.64 4.45
CA SER A 159 2.76 -7.34 3.28
C SER A 159 2.95 -8.53 2.34
N PHE A 160 1.90 -9.33 2.15
CA PHE A 160 1.92 -10.56 1.37
C PHE A 160 2.86 -11.66 1.91
N SER A 161 3.24 -11.62 3.19
CA SER A 161 4.24 -12.56 3.75
C SER A 161 3.73 -13.53 4.83
N GLY A 162 2.45 -13.45 5.26
CA GLY A 162 1.89 -14.38 6.26
C GLY A 162 1.51 -15.77 5.72
N ASP A 163 1.70 -16.84 6.52
CA ASP A 163 1.00 -18.12 6.35
C ASP A 163 0.62 -18.80 7.67
N SER A 164 -0.55 -18.44 8.19
CA SER A 164 -1.19 -19.03 9.38
C SER A 164 -2.70 -18.71 9.42
N GLN A 165 -3.37 -18.99 10.54
CA GLN A 165 -4.77 -18.64 10.76
C GLN A 165 -5.07 -18.52 12.25
N ASN A 166 -6.17 -17.86 12.60
CA ASN A 166 -6.78 -17.93 13.91
C ASN A 166 -8.25 -18.35 13.76
N GLN A 167 -8.56 -19.60 14.12
CA GLN A 167 -9.87 -20.21 13.95
C GLN A 167 -10.94 -19.52 14.80
N ALA A 168 -10.63 -19.21 16.06
CA ALA A 168 -11.57 -18.58 17.00
C ALA A 168 -12.03 -17.19 16.54
N ALA A 169 -11.14 -16.40 15.93
CA ALA A 169 -11.47 -15.09 15.36
C ALA A 169 -11.94 -15.16 13.89
N GLN A 170 -11.96 -16.36 13.29
CA GLN A 170 -12.18 -16.60 11.85
C GLN A 170 -11.30 -15.68 10.99
N LEU A 171 -9.98 -15.77 11.17
CA LEU A 171 -8.98 -14.99 10.46
C LEU A 171 -8.03 -15.90 9.68
N TYR A 172 -7.81 -15.57 8.40
CA TYR A 172 -6.88 -16.28 7.52
C TYR A 172 -5.70 -15.37 7.15
N PHE A 173 -4.51 -15.70 7.63
CA PHE A 173 -3.30 -14.93 7.38
C PHE A 173 -2.53 -15.58 6.23
N ARG A 174 -2.94 -15.31 4.98
CA ARG A 174 -2.49 -16.06 3.79
C ARG A 174 -1.68 -15.24 2.79
N GLY A 175 -1.01 -14.18 3.25
CA GLY A 175 -0.22 -13.28 2.40
C GLY A 175 0.67 -14.01 1.41
N GLN A 176 1.49 -14.96 1.86
CA GLN A 176 2.43 -15.69 1.00
C GLN A 176 1.69 -16.47 -0.08
N ARG A 177 0.57 -17.10 0.28
CA ARG A 177 -0.24 -17.88 -0.67
C ARG A 177 -0.92 -16.97 -1.68
N ILE A 178 -1.45 -15.81 -1.25
CA ILE A 178 -2.04 -14.79 -2.13
C ILE A 178 -1.00 -14.31 -3.13
N TRP A 179 0.23 -14.03 -2.68
CA TRP A 179 1.35 -13.69 -3.55
C TRP A 179 1.63 -14.80 -4.57
N SER A 180 1.84 -16.05 -4.13
CA SER A 180 2.14 -17.16 -5.03
C SER A 180 1.06 -17.39 -6.08
N VAL A 181 -0.23 -17.42 -5.70
CA VAL A 181 -1.31 -17.63 -6.69
C VAL A 181 -1.52 -16.44 -7.62
N ALA A 182 -1.27 -15.20 -7.15
CA ALA A 182 -1.33 -14.03 -8.01
C ALA A 182 -0.18 -14.02 -9.03
N MET A 183 1.03 -14.42 -8.63
CA MET A 183 2.15 -14.58 -9.56
C MET A 183 1.87 -15.68 -10.58
N GLU A 184 1.41 -16.85 -10.15
CA GLU A 184 1.11 -18.00 -11.01
C GLU A 184 0.00 -17.68 -12.04
N ASP A 185 -1.08 -17.02 -11.60
CA ASP A 185 -2.18 -16.63 -12.46
C ASP A 185 -1.74 -15.58 -13.50
N LEU A 186 -0.93 -14.59 -13.10
CA LEU A 186 -0.36 -13.59 -14.02
C LEU A 186 0.64 -14.23 -15.01
N MET A 187 1.47 -15.18 -14.56
CA MET A 187 2.38 -15.94 -15.42
C MET A 187 1.62 -16.70 -16.51
N SER A 188 0.55 -17.39 -16.13
CA SER A 188 -0.37 -18.09 -17.05
C SER A 188 -1.12 -17.11 -17.97
N ASN A 189 -1.44 -15.91 -17.48
CA ASN A 189 -2.02 -14.81 -18.25
C ASN A 189 -1.02 -14.09 -19.19
N GLY A 190 0.16 -14.67 -19.43
CA GLY A 190 1.14 -14.21 -20.41
C GLY A 190 2.35 -13.46 -19.83
N MET A 191 2.42 -13.26 -18.51
CA MET A 191 3.61 -12.69 -17.87
C MET A 191 4.83 -13.59 -18.04
N GLY A 192 4.66 -14.92 -18.20
CA GLY A 192 5.77 -15.84 -18.47
C GLY A 192 6.56 -15.56 -19.75
N TYR A 193 6.02 -14.78 -20.68
CA TYR A 193 6.69 -14.35 -21.92
C TYR A 193 7.30 -12.93 -21.83
N ALA A 194 7.36 -12.34 -20.63
CA ALA A 194 7.87 -10.99 -20.43
C ALA A 194 9.35 -10.86 -20.81
N LYS A 195 9.65 -9.85 -21.63
CA LYS A 195 11.03 -9.38 -21.87
C LYS A 195 11.51 -8.48 -20.75
N GLN A 196 10.58 -7.75 -20.12
CA GLN A 196 10.84 -6.85 -19.00
C GLN A 196 9.73 -6.98 -17.96
N ALA A 197 10.11 -7.07 -16.69
CA ALA A 197 9.18 -7.15 -15.57
C ALA A 197 9.62 -6.21 -14.43
N LEU A 198 8.70 -5.40 -13.93
CA LEU A 198 8.92 -4.49 -12.82
C LEU A 198 7.94 -4.82 -11.69
N LEU A 199 8.45 -5.34 -10.57
CA LEU A 199 7.69 -5.38 -9.34
C LEU A 199 7.75 -4.00 -8.69
N SER A 200 6.62 -3.47 -8.30
CA SER A 200 6.49 -2.15 -7.69
C SER A 200 5.48 -2.22 -6.56
N GLY A 201 5.56 -1.34 -5.57
CA GLY A 201 4.59 -1.33 -4.48
C GLY A 201 4.65 -0.06 -3.64
N CYS A 202 3.53 0.28 -2.99
CA CYS A 202 3.41 1.46 -2.13
C CYS A 202 3.23 1.07 -0.65
N SER A 203 3.91 1.75 0.28
CA SER A 203 3.73 1.57 1.73
C SER A 203 3.92 0.10 2.14
N ALA A 204 2.92 -0.57 2.73
CA ALA A 204 2.99 -2.01 3.02
C ALA A 204 3.22 -2.87 1.76
N GLY A 205 2.75 -2.44 0.59
CA GLY A 205 3.08 -3.05 -0.70
C GLY A 205 4.51 -2.73 -1.16
N GLY A 206 5.08 -1.59 -0.74
CA GLY A 206 6.49 -1.26 -0.96
C GLY A 206 7.40 -2.16 -0.14
N LEU A 207 7.05 -2.39 1.14
CA LEU A 207 7.71 -3.41 1.97
C LEU A 207 7.61 -4.81 1.32
N ALA A 208 6.43 -5.19 0.83
CA ALA A 208 6.24 -6.45 0.11
C ALA A 208 7.17 -6.53 -1.13
N THR A 209 7.31 -5.46 -1.91
CA THR A 209 8.25 -5.41 -3.03
C THR A 209 9.69 -5.65 -2.63
N ILE A 210 10.13 -5.24 -1.43
CA ILE A 210 11.48 -5.55 -0.92
C ILE A 210 11.57 -7.04 -0.55
N LEU A 211 10.60 -7.56 0.20
CA LEU A 211 10.60 -8.94 0.71
C LEU A 211 10.52 -9.98 -0.42
N HIS A 212 9.69 -9.73 -1.43
CA HIS A 212 9.43 -10.65 -2.54
C HIS A 212 10.23 -10.34 -3.82
N CYS A 213 11.20 -9.42 -3.77
CA CYS A 213 11.94 -8.99 -4.98
C CYS A 213 12.69 -10.14 -5.67
N ASP A 214 13.41 -10.96 -4.88
CA ASP A 214 14.16 -12.10 -5.40
C ASP A 214 13.23 -13.27 -5.77
N GLU A 215 12.15 -13.52 -5.02
CA GLU A 215 11.12 -14.50 -5.42
C GLU A 215 10.52 -14.14 -6.79
N PHE A 216 10.18 -12.86 -7.00
CA PHE A 216 9.66 -12.37 -8.28
C PHE A 216 10.68 -12.53 -9.40
N ARG A 217 11.97 -12.29 -9.12
CA ARG A 217 13.05 -12.55 -10.08
C ARG A 217 13.11 -14.02 -10.48
N GLU A 218 12.98 -14.94 -9.54
CA GLU A 218 13.13 -16.39 -9.76
C GLU A 218 12.03 -16.98 -10.65
N LEU A 219 10.88 -16.32 -10.81
CA LEU A 219 9.83 -16.69 -11.76
C LEU A 219 10.26 -16.65 -13.24
N PHE A 220 11.32 -15.90 -13.57
CA PHE A 220 11.68 -15.59 -14.96
C PHE A 220 13.03 -16.17 -15.39
N PRO A 221 13.19 -16.56 -16.68
CA PRO A 221 14.46 -17.00 -17.22
C PRO A 221 15.55 -15.91 -17.11
N ARG A 222 16.82 -16.31 -17.25
CA ARG A 222 17.97 -15.36 -17.15
C ARG A 222 17.97 -14.24 -18.19
N THR A 223 17.20 -14.38 -19.27
CA THR A 223 17.06 -13.41 -20.36
C THR A 223 16.05 -12.29 -20.09
N THR A 224 15.10 -12.46 -19.16
CA THR A 224 14.14 -11.42 -18.80
C THR A 224 14.79 -10.37 -17.90
N LYS A 225 14.61 -9.09 -18.24
CA LYS A 225 15.08 -7.97 -17.40
C LYS A 225 14.08 -7.74 -16.28
N VAL A 226 14.40 -8.20 -15.08
CA VAL A 226 13.59 -7.98 -13.87
C VAL A 226 14.20 -6.89 -13.00
N LYS A 227 13.36 -6.01 -12.46
CA LYS A 227 13.72 -4.99 -11.45
C LYS A 227 12.60 -4.85 -10.41
N CYS A 228 12.93 -4.23 -9.28
CA CYS A 228 11.99 -3.92 -8.21
C CYS A 228 11.99 -2.41 -7.88
N LEU A 229 10.84 -1.87 -7.46
CA LEU A 229 10.66 -0.48 -7.03
C LEU A 229 9.82 -0.43 -5.75
N SER A 230 10.45 -0.16 -4.62
CA SER A 230 9.74 0.08 -3.36
C SER A 230 9.48 1.57 -3.17
N ASP A 231 8.21 1.99 -3.23
CA ASP A 231 7.75 3.35 -2.92
C ASP A 231 7.18 3.42 -1.48
N GLY A 232 7.79 4.23 -0.61
CA GLY A 232 7.40 4.37 0.80
C GLY A 232 7.47 3.06 1.59
N GLY A 233 8.28 2.09 1.15
CA GLY A 233 8.40 0.76 1.75
C GLY A 233 9.53 0.62 2.77
N LEU A 234 10.48 1.57 2.83
CA LEU A 234 11.63 1.55 3.72
C LEU A 234 11.27 2.10 5.12
N PHE A 235 10.65 1.27 5.95
CA PHE A 235 10.32 1.60 7.34
C PHE A 235 11.52 1.39 8.28
N LEU A 236 11.62 2.22 9.31
CA LEU A 236 12.76 2.25 10.25
C LEU A 236 12.38 1.70 11.64
N ASP A 237 13.23 0.84 12.18
CA ASP A 237 13.18 0.39 13.58
C ASP A 237 13.93 1.38 14.49
N ALA A 238 13.32 2.54 14.66
CA ALA A 238 13.78 3.62 15.50
C ALA A 238 13.11 3.61 16.88
N ILE A 239 13.66 4.42 17.79
CA ILE A 239 13.04 4.77 19.07
C ILE A 239 12.18 6.03 18.83
N ASP A 240 10.97 6.06 19.40
CA ASP A 240 10.07 7.20 19.33
C ASP A 240 10.39 8.29 20.36
N ILE A 241 9.75 9.46 20.22
CA ILE A 241 9.91 10.60 21.15
C ILE A 241 9.55 10.29 22.62
N SER A 242 8.90 9.15 22.90
CA SER A 242 8.58 8.66 24.25
C SER A 242 9.54 7.56 24.73
N GLY A 243 10.66 7.32 24.02
CA GLY A 243 11.66 6.31 24.37
C GLY A 243 11.24 4.86 24.07
N ARG A 244 10.14 4.64 23.35
CA ARG A 244 9.60 3.30 23.05
C ARG A 244 9.96 2.87 21.62
N ARG A 245 9.73 1.59 21.29
CA ARG A 245 9.90 1.05 19.93
C ARG A 245 8.56 0.67 19.33
N THR A 246 7.70 1.66 19.13
CA THR A 246 6.30 1.46 18.72
C THR A 246 6.13 0.63 17.45
N LEU A 247 6.92 0.87 16.39
CA LEU A 247 6.83 0.06 15.16
C LEU A 247 7.36 -1.36 15.36
N ARG A 248 8.43 -1.55 16.15
CA ARG A 248 8.98 -2.88 16.45
C ARG A 248 7.95 -3.74 17.17
N ASN A 249 7.20 -3.16 18.10
CA ASN A 249 6.12 -3.84 18.82
C ASN A 249 4.96 -4.21 17.86
N MET A 250 4.61 -3.33 16.93
CA MET A 250 3.61 -3.64 15.88
C MET A 250 4.09 -4.78 14.98
N PHE A 251 5.32 -4.72 14.47
CA PHE A 251 5.90 -5.72 13.58
C PHE A 251 6.13 -7.07 14.28
N PHE A 252 6.48 -7.06 15.57
CA PHE A 252 6.49 -8.28 16.40
C PHE A 252 5.10 -8.93 16.44
N GLY A 253 4.05 -8.14 16.68
CA GLY A 253 2.68 -8.60 16.62
C GLY A 253 2.32 -9.22 15.26
N VAL A 254 2.64 -8.54 14.16
CA VAL A 254 2.41 -9.05 12.79
C VAL A 254 3.15 -10.36 12.55
N VAL A 255 4.45 -10.41 12.80
CA VAL A 255 5.30 -11.57 12.50
C VAL A 255 4.94 -12.80 13.33
N THR A 256 4.61 -12.61 14.61
CA THR A 256 4.19 -13.70 15.50
C THR A 256 2.77 -14.16 15.20
N LEU A 257 1.80 -13.24 15.10
CA LEU A 257 0.38 -13.59 14.88
C LEU A 257 0.14 -14.24 13.51
N GLN A 258 0.81 -13.74 12.47
CA GLN A 258 0.55 -14.14 11.09
C GLN A 258 1.54 -15.19 10.55
N GLY A 259 2.52 -15.61 11.37
CA GLY A 259 3.46 -16.69 11.01
C GLY A 259 4.51 -16.28 9.97
N VAL A 260 4.76 -14.98 9.80
CA VAL A 260 5.65 -14.40 8.77
C VAL A 260 7.09 -14.89 8.89
N HIS A 261 7.52 -15.33 10.08
CA HIS A 261 8.88 -15.84 10.28
C HIS A 261 9.31 -16.98 9.32
N LYS A 262 8.35 -17.69 8.71
CA LYS A 262 8.58 -18.77 7.75
C LYS A 262 8.98 -18.30 6.34
N THR A 263 8.71 -17.04 6.01
CA THR A 263 8.85 -16.46 4.67
C THR A 263 9.93 -15.38 4.60
N LEU A 264 10.46 -14.96 5.76
CA LEU A 264 11.56 -14.01 5.84
C LEU A 264 12.90 -14.64 5.43
N PRO A 265 13.85 -13.86 4.90
CA PRO A 265 15.15 -14.36 4.50
C PRO A 265 15.86 -15.10 5.63
N VAL A 266 16.19 -16.37 5.40
CA VAL A 266 16.95 -17.23 6.33
C VAL A 266 18.31 -16.60 6.70
N SER A 267 18.91 -15.86 5.77
CA SER A 267 20.13 -15.07 6.01
C SER A 267 19.97 -14.02 7.12
N CYS A 268 18.75 -13.56 7.40
CA CYS A 268 18.45 -12.65 8.49
C CYS A 268 17.96 -13.39 9.74
N THR A 269 16.99 -14.31 9.61
CA THR A 269 16.37 -14.99 10.77
C THR A 269 17.33 -15.89 11.54
N ASN A 270 18.40 -16.37 10.92
CA ASN A 270 19.48 -17.11 11.62
C ASN A 270 20.38 -16.21 12.49
N ARG A 271 20.28 -14.87 12.38
CA ARG A 271 21.13 -13.89 13.09
C ARG A 271 20.35 -12.92 13.96
N LEU A 272 19.09 -12.65 13.62
CA LEU A 272 18.23 -11.67 14.26
C LEU A 272 16.84 -12.26 14.52
N HIS A 273 16.17 -11.76 15.57
CA HIS A 273 14.79 -12.13 15.85
C HIS A 273 13.90 -11.82 14.61
N PRO A 274 13.00 -12.72 14.17
CA PRO A 274 12.25 -12.55 12.92
C PRO A 274 11.49 -11.22 12.78
N ALA A 275 11.00 -10.65 13.88
CA ALA A 275 10.39 -9.31 13.89
C ALA A 275 11.30 -8.19 13.36
N LEU A 276 12.63 -8.31 13.53
CA LEU A 276 13.62 -7.38 12.97
C LEU A 276 13.80 -7.61 11.47
N CYS A 277 13.74 -8.87 11.01
CA CYS A 277 13.90 -9.21 9.59
C CYS A 277 12.74 -8.75 8.69
N PHE A 278 11.59 -8.41 9.28
CA PHE A 278 10.48 -7.75 8.60
C PHE A 278 10.72 -6.23 8.40
N PHE A 279 11.73 -5.63 9.06
CA PHE A 279 12.19 -4.29 8.69
C PHE A 279 13.21 -4.38 7.55
N PRO A 280 13.03 -3.60 6.46
CA PRO A 280 13.95 -3.58 5.33
C PRO A 280 15.41 -3.34 5.70
N GLN A 281 15.69 -2.50 6.70
CA GLN A 281 17.05 -2.17 7.15
C GLN A 281 17.89 -3.41 7.53
N HIS A 282 17.26 -4.55 7.85
CA HIS A 282 17.93 -5.79 8.24
C HIS A 282 17.98 -6.85 7.13
N SER A 283 17.16 -6.73 6.08
CA SER A 283 17.04 -7.70 4.99
C SER A 283 17.52 -7.17 3.64
N ILE A 284 17.44 -5.86 3.39
CA ILE A 284 17.66 -5.25 2.07
C ILE A 284 19.04 -5.51 1.47
N ALA A 285 20.09 -5.55 2.30
CA ALA A 285 21.45 -5.85 1.85
C ALA A 285 21.63 -7.30 1.35
N SER A 286 20.63 -8.17 1.54
CA SER A 286 20.60 -9.53 0.99
C SER A 286 19.85 -9.63 -0.35
N VAL A 287 19.13 -8.59 -0.78
CA VAL A 287 18.37 -8.59 -2.04
C VAL A 287 19.33 -8.50 -3.21
N LYS A 288 19.30 -9.49 -4.10
CA LYS A 288 20.23 -9.63 -5.23
C LYS A 288 19.72 -8.94 -6.49
N THR A 289 18.42 -8.91 -6.67
CA THR A 289 17.75 -8.30 -7.83
C THR A 289 17.82 -6.78 -7.74
N PRO A 290 18.04 -6.04 -8.86
CA PRO A 290 18.12 -4.59 -8.83
C PRO A 290 16.87 -3.93 -8.27
N LEU A 291 16.99 -3.39 -7.05
CA LEU A 291 15.94 -2.75 -6.27
C LEU A 291 16.17 -1.24 -6.22
N PHE A 292 15.20 -0.47 -6.70
CA PHE A 292 15.14 0.97 -6.51
C PHE A 292 14.31 1.30 -5.27
N LEU A 293 14.82 2.21 -4.44
CA LEU A 293 14.12 2.73 -3.26
C LEU A 293 13.66 4.15 -3.54
N LEU A 294 12.35 4.37 -3.55
CA LEU A 294 11.73 5.68 -3.50
C LEU A 294 11.14 5.86 -2.10
N ASN A 295 11.77 6.65 -1.24
CA ASN A 295 11.25 6.92 0.09
C ASN A 295 11.36 8.41 0.40
N ALA A 296 10.34 8.99 1.02
CA ALA A 296 10.44 10.33 1.59
C ALA A 296 11.41 10.31 2.78
N ALA A 297 12.28 11.31 2.89
CA ALA A 297 13.14 11.48 4.07
C ALA A 297 12.32 11.67 5.36
N TYR A 298 11.13 12.27 5.23
CA TYR A 298 10.14 12.47 6.27
C TYR A 298 8.83 11.80 5.85
N ASP A 299 8.77 10.48 5.92
CA ASP A 299 7.54 9.74 5.64
C ASP A 299 6.48 10.04 6.71
N THR A 300 5.37 10.64 6.28
CA THR A 300 4.28 11.08 7.18
C THR A 300 3.71 9.93 8.00
N TRP A 301 3.63 8.71 7.45
CA TRP A 301 3.11 7.56 8.17
C TRP A 301 4.11 7.07 9.21
N GLN A 302 5.39 6.89 8.85
CA GLN A 302 6.44 6.53 9.81
C GLN A 302 6.47 7.53 10.98
N ILE A 303 6.38 8.83 10.69
CA ILE A 303 6.32 9.88 11.73
C ILE A 303 5.10 9.66 12.64
N GLN A 304 3.89 9.66 12.09
CA GLN A 304 2.65 9.63 12.88
C GLN A 304 2.34 8.28 13.54
N ALA A 305 2.83 7.17 12.98
CA ALA A 305 2.56 5.84 13.49
C ALA A 305 3.67 5.32 14.43
N SER A 306 4.87 5.93 14.42
CA SER A 306 6.01 5.31 15.10
C SER A 306 7.21 6.17 15.53
N LEU A 307 7.36 7.42 15.09
CA LEU A 307 8.43 8.30 15.61
C LEU A 307 7.88 9.34 16.58
N ALA A 308 6.76 9.95 16.21
CA ALA A 308 6.00 10.89 17.01
C ALA A 308 4.51 10.49 17.01
N PRO A 309 4.16 9.29 17.53
CA PRO A 309 2.76 8.91 17.68
C PRO A 309 2.05 9.85 18.63
N THR A 310 0.78 10.17 18.34
CA THR A 310 -0.08 10.85 19.32
C THR A 310 -0.18 9.97 20.56
N VAL A 311 0.13 10.53 21.74
CA VAL A 311 0.10 9.83 23.03
C VAL A 311 -1.19 9.03 23.22
N SER A 312 -1.01 7.74 23.51
CA SER A 312 -2.04 6.72 23.76
C SER A 312 -2.48 6.68 25.22
#